data_AF-A0A7K5PML3-F1
#
_entry.id   AF-A0A7K5PML3-F1
#
_cell.length_a   1.000
_cell.length_b   1.000
_cell.length_c   1.000
_cell.angle_alpha   90.00
_cell.angle_beta   90.00
_cell.angle_gamma   90.00
#
_symmetry.space_group_name_H-M   'P 1'
#
loop_
_entity.id
_entity.type
_entity.pdbx_description
1 polymer ?
#
loop_
_entity_poly.entity_id
_entity_poly.type
_entity_poly.pdbx_seq_one_letter_code
_entity_poly.pdbx_strand_id
1 'polypeptide(L)'
;LFPRKEKKDNMKPKHPDEQEIPFRLRELMRSREALKRPHPSGKRRVPEEKQQQQQQKSKAPGDIPVPRFRRGRGESERSYICRMQQEVQHVLFLAENQLQREPEKEEKAPEKSKRKKEFQKRKLEKARKKREEKKEAMLEKSLFQDTVPFGEVVTQPPTITSRPRGQAPAQQAGRKQLLLTPRLGQSQVSPVSPVSPVSPVVSMARRRILEEERARVIQAYRSIQRRKQLERDPAR
;
A
#
# COMPACT_ATOMS: atom_id res chain seq x y z
N LEU A 1 -14.16 1.92 17.52
CA LEU A 1 -13.16 3.01 17.65
C LEU A 1 -13.53 3.81 18.89
N PHE A 2 -12.78 3.66 19.98
CA PHE A 2 -13.06 4.46 21.17
C PHE A 2 -12.62 5.91 20.90
N PRO A 3 -13.45 6.92 21.24
CA PRO A 3 -13.09 8.31 21.01
C PRO A 3 -11.83 8.64 21.81
N ARG A 4 -10.83 9.23 21.14
CA ARG A 4 -9.63 9.75 21.78
C ARG A 4 -10.07 10.93 22.65
N LYS A 5 -10.21 10.70 23.97
CA LYS A 5 -10.48 11.79 24.90
C LYS A 5 -9.28 12.72 24.90
N GLU A 6 -9.45 13.92 24.35
CA GLU A 6 -8.46 14.98 24.46
C GLU A 6 -8.35 15.37 25.94
N LYS A 7 -7.17 15.18 26.51
CA LYS A 7 -6.88 15.63 27.87
C LYS A 7 -6.44 17.09 27.76
N LYS A 8 -6.98 17.95 28.63
CA LYS A 8 -6.45 19.30 28.81
C LYS A 8 -5.13 19.18 29.55
N ASP A 9 -4.05 19.69 28.96
CA ASP A 9 -2.73 19.69 29.58
C ASP A 9 -2.72 20.64 30.81
N ASN A 10 -1.90 20.35 31.82
CA ASN A 10 -1.73 21.11 33.07
C ASN A 10 -2.90 21.13 34.08
N MET A 11 -3.74 20.09 34.11
CA MET A 11 -4.67 19.89 35.24
C MET A 11 -4.03 19.07 36.36
N LYS A 12 -4.33 19.42 37.62
CA LYS A 12 -3.94 18.61 38.78
C LYS A 12 -4.46 17.16 38.60
N PRO A 13 -3.62 16.12 38.78
CA PRO A 13 -4.06 14.73 38.72
C PRO A 13 -5.26 14.48 39.64
N LYS A 14 -6.27 13.77 39.13
CA LYS A 14 -7.49 13.49 39.90
C LYS A 14 -7.24 12.55 41.09
N HIS A 15 -6.29 11.64 40.94
CA HIS A 15 -5.85 10.72 41.99
C HIS A 15 -4.31 10.80 42.06
N PRO A 16 -3.74 11.18 43.22
CA PRO A 16 -2.30 11.41 43.35
C PRO A 16 -1.47 10.13 43.20
N ASP A 17 -2.05 8.97 43.49
CA ASP A 17 -1.34 7.68 43.52
C ASP A 17 -1.57 6.84 42.25
N GLU A 18 -2.49 7.24 41.37
CA GLU A 18 -2.80 6.51 40.15
C GLU A 18 -2.02 7.07 38.96
N GLN A 19 -0.81 6.56 38.75
CA GLN A 19 -0.08 6.84 37.52
C GLN A 19 -0.71 6.08 36.35
N GLU A 20 -1.29 6.81 35.39
CA GLU A 20 -1.89 6.18 34.21
C GLU A 20 -0.86 5.44 33.37
N ILE A 21 -1.10 4.14 33.15
CA ILE A 21 -0.27 3.31 32.26
C ILE A 21 -0.30 3.91 30.84
N PRO A 22 0.87 4.16 30.20
CA PRO A 22 0.95 4.69 28.85
C PRO A 22 0.12 3.89 27.85
N PHE A 23 -0.53 4.58 26.91
CA PHE A 23 -1.50 4.00 25.96
C PHE A 23 -0.96 2.75 25.25
N ARG A 24 0.29 2.80 24.77
CA ARG A 24 0.90 1.71 24.02
C ARG A 24 1.13 0.46 24.88
N LEU A 25 1.52 0.66 26.14
CA LEU A 25 1.71 -0.43 27.09
C LEU A 25 0.36 -1.03 27.52
N ARG A 26 -0.66 -0.19 27.73
CA ARG A 26 -2.05 -0.61 28.00
C ARG A 26 -2.62 -1.49 26.88
N GLU A 27 -2.37 -1.11 25.63
CA GLU A 27 -2.78 -1.87 24.44
C GLU A 27 -2.06 -3.23 24.36
N LEU A 28 -0.75 -3.25 24.65
CA LEU A 28 0.06 -4.47 24.66
C LEU A 28 -0.33 -5.44 25.80
N MET A 29 -0.62 -4.92 27.00
CA MET A 29 -1.09 -5.73 28.11
C MET A 29 -2.45 -6.34 27.80
N ARG A 30 -3.37 -5.57 27.21
CA ARG A 30 -4.70 -6.05 26.80
C ARG A 30 -4.61 -7.15 25.74
N SER A 31 -3.73 -7.01 24.74
CA SER A 31 -3.55 -8.06 23.71
C SER A 31 -2.96 -9.34 24.31
N ARG A 32 -1.97 -9.19 25.20
CA ARG A 32 -1.36 -10.33 25.90
C ARG A 32 -2.35 -11.03 26.83
N GLU A 33 -3.23 -10.29 27.50
CA GLU A 33 -4.28 -10.84 28.36
C GLU A 33 -5.38 -11.56 27.53
N ALA A 34 -5.74 -11.02 26.37
CA ALA A 34 -6.66 -11.66 25.43
C ALA A 34 -6.12 -12.98 24.85
N LEU A 35 -4.78 -13.12 24.75
CA LEU A 35 -4.13 -14.37 24.36
C LEU A 35 -3.97 -15.34 25.53
N LYS A 36 -3.85 -14.84 26.76
CA LYS A 36 -3.65 -15.65 27.98
C LYS A 36 -4.94 -16.33 28.44
N ARG A 37 -6.10 -15.75 28.15
CA ARG A 37 -7.40 -16.42 28.34
C ARG A 37 -7.81 -17.07 27.02
N PRO A 38 -7.74 -18.41 26.87
CA PRO A 38 -8.39 -19.05 25.74
C PRO A 38 -9.89 -18.77 25.86
N HIS A 39 -10.44 -17.95 24.96
CA HIS A 39 -11.88 -17.74 24.90
C HIS A 39 -12.56 -19.10 24.67
N PRO A 40 -13.57 -19.51 25.46
CA PRO A 40 -14.48 -20.53 25.00
C PRO A 40 -15.16 -19.96 23.75
N SER A 41 -14.90 -20.60 22.61
CA SER A 41 -15.55 -20.31 21.35
C SER A 41 -17.05 -20.08 21.56
N GLY A 42 -17.53 -18.89 21.20
CA GLY A 42 -18.87 -18.74 20.63
C GLY A 42 -20.10 -18.81 21.54
N LYS A 43 -20.02 -18.56 22.85
CA LYS A 43 -21.25 -18.34 23.66
C LYS A 43 -21.39 -16.88 24.07
N ARG A 44 -21.86 -16.06 23.13
CA ARG A 44 -22.71 -14.92 23.50
C ARG A 44 -23.89 -15.54 24.25
N ARG A 45 -24.08 -15.20 25.52
CA ARG A 45 -25.36 -15.46 26.20
C ARG A 45 -26.41 -14.72 25.38
N VAL A 46 -27.26 -15.50 24.73
CA VAL A 46 -28.39 -15.05 23.96
C VAL A 46 -29.58 -15.12 24.92
N PRO A 47 -30.30 -14.01 25.18
CA PRO A 47 -31.65 -14.08 25.74
C PRO A 47 -32.52 -14.93 24.80
N GLU A 48 -33.35 -15.82 25.33
CA GLU A 48 -34.08 -16.93 24.70
C GLU A 48 -34.98 -16.61 23.48
N GLU A 49 -34.86 -15.46 22.84
CA GLU A 49 -35.67 -15.07 21.67
C GLU A 49 -35.11 -15.55 20.31
N LYS A 50 -34.00 -16.32 20.29
CA LYS A 50 -33.31 -16.74 19.03
C LYS A 50 -33.59 -18.16 18.54
N GLN A 51 -34.78 -18.70 18.76
CA GLN A 51 -35.19 -19.94 18.06
C GLN A 51 -35.97 -19.67 16.77
N GLN A 52 -36.45 -18.44 16.51
CA GLN A 52 -37.14 -18.10 15.27
C GLN A 52 -36.24 -17.48 14.18
N GLN A 53 -35.01 -17.07 14.52
CA GLN A 53 -34.10 -16.39 13.58
C GLN A 53 -33.19 -17.32 12.75
N GLN A 54 -33.26 -18.64 12.92
CA GLN A 54 -32.35 -19.57 12.24
C GLN A 54 -32.73 -19.92 10.80
N GLN A 55 -33.91 -19.52 10.31
CA GLN A 55 -34.30 -19.74 8.90
C GLN A 55 -33.97 -18.56 7.97
N GLN A 56 -33.44 -17.44 8.48
CA GLN A 56 -33.07 -16.26 7.68
C GLN A 56 -31.56 -16.21 7.37
N LYS A 57 -30.95 -17.32 6.95
CA LYS A 57 -29.53 -17.35 6.56
C LYS A 57 -29.38 -17.65 5.08
N SER A 58 -29.67 -16.65 4.23
CA SER A 58 -29.06 -16.43 2.90
C SER A 58 -29.94 -15.49 2.08
N LYS A 59 -29.92 -14.19 2.35
CA LYS A 59 -30.52 -13.21 1.43
C LYS A 59 -29.62 -11.99 1.34
N ALA A 60 -29.35 -11.56 0.10
CA ALA A 60 -28.65 -10.31 -0.18
C ALA A 60 -29.38 -9.15 0.51
N PRO A 61 -28.69 -8.06 0.89
CA PRO A 61 -29.33 -6.92 1.51
C PRO A 61 -30.41 -6.36 0.57
N GLY A 62 -31.68 -6.63 0.88
CA GLY A 62 -32.84 -6.15 0.12
C GLY A 62 -33.92 -7.19 -0.22
N ASP A 63 -33.63 -8.49 -0.19
CA ASP A 63 -34.64 -9.48 -0.59
C ASP A 63 -35.68 -9.73 0.51
N ILE A 64 -36.97 -9.70 0.15
CA ILE A 64 -38.07 -10.05 1.07
C ILE A 64 -37.94 -11.51 1.47
N PRO A 65 -37.88 -11.83 2.78
CA PRO A 65 -37.89 -13.21 3.23
C PRO A 65 -39.25 -13.83 2.86
N VAL A 66 -39.22 -14.96 2.14
CA VAL A 66 -40.43 -15.70 1.80
C VAL A 66 -40.64 -16.73 2.91
N PRO A 67 -41.70 -16.63 3.73
CA PRO A 67 -41.93 -17.55 4.82
C PRO A 67 -42.27 -18.95 4.29
N ARG A 68 -41.76 -20.00 4.97
CA ARG A 68 -42.13 -21.39 4.69
C ARG A 68 -43.33 -21.77 5.55
N PHE A 69 -44.54 -21.65 5.01
CA PHE A 69 -45.76 -21.95 5.78
C PHE A 69 -45.95 -23.46 5.97
N ARG A 70 -46.03 -23.87 7.24
CA ARG A 70 -46.44 -25.21 7.66
C ARG A 70 -47.34 -25.07 8.89
N ARG A 71 -48.41 -25.88 8.96
CA ARG A 71 -49.29 -25.92 10.13
C ARG A 71 -48.54 -26.45 11.35
N GLY A 72 -48.63 -25.75 12.47
CA GLY A 72 -48.00 -26.16 13.73
C GLY A 72 -48.70 -27.38 14.36
N ARG A 73 -47.99 -28.14 15.20
CA ARG A 73 -48.63 -29.18 16.02
C ARG A 73 -49.53 -28.49 17.06
N GLY A 74 -50.85 -28.72 16.97
CA GLY A 74 -51.86 -28.09 17.86
C GLY A 74 -52.47 -26.79 17.32
N GLU A 75 -52.12 -26.35 16.11
CA GLU A 75 -52.77 -25.20 15.47
C GLU A 75 -54.09 -25.65 14.80
N SER A 76 -55.17 -24.91 15.07
CA SER A 76 -56.44 -25.11 14.36
C SER A 76 -56.31 -24.68 12.90
N GLU A 77 -57.14 -25.24 12.02
CA GLU A 77 -57.13 -24.86 10.60
C GLU A 77 -57.41 -23.36 10.39
N ARG A 78 -58.37 -22.81 11.14
CA ARG A 78 -58.73 -21.40 11.06
C ARG A 78 -57.59 -20.48 11.48
N SER A 79 -56.85 -20.82 12.54
CA SER A 79 -55.67 -20.05 12.96
C SER A 79 -54.53 -20.13 11.94
N TYR A 80 -54.33 -21.29 11.31
CA TYR A 80 -53.35 -21.46 10.25
C TYR A 80 -53.64 -20.57 9.05
N ILE A 81 -54.90 -20.56 8.58
CA ILE A 81 -55.33 -19.73 7.45
C ILE A 81 -55.18 -18.24 7.77
N CYS A 82 -55.54 -17.83 8.99
CA CYS A 82 -55.41 -16.43 9.42
C CYS A 82 -53.94 -15.96 9.42
N ARG A 83 -53.03 -16.78 9.97
CA ARG A 83 -51.58 -16.51 9.96
C ARG A 83 -51.03 -16.43 8.53
N MET A 84 -51.46 -17.33 7.66
CA MET A 84 -51.07 -17.33 6.25
C MET A 84 -51.54 -16.06 5.54
N GLN A 85 -52.78 -15.63 5.76
CA GLN A 85 -53.33 -14.41 5.15
C GLN A 85 -52.59 -13.14 5.60
N GLN A 86 -52.30 -13.02 6.90
CA GLN A 86 -51.57 -11.87 7.44
C GLN A 86 -50.15 -11.76 6.85
N GLU A 87 -49.44 -12.87 6.75
CA GLU A 87 -48.09 -12.87 6.21
C GLU A 87 -48.07 -12.66 4.69
N VAL A 88 -49.07 -13.15 3.96
CA VAL A 88 -49.25 -12.84 2.53
C VAL A 88 -49.47 -11.34 2.33
N GLN A 89 -50.34 -10.72 3.12
CA GLN A 89 -50.54 -9.26 3.09
C GLN A 89 -49.26 -8.51 3.43
N HIS A 90 -48.49 -8.99 4.42
CA HIS A 90 -47.24 -8.38 4.81
C HIS A 90 -46.17 -8.46 3.70
N VAL A 91 -46.00 -9.63 3.08
CA VAL A 91 -45.07 -9.83 1.95
C VAL A 91 -45.47 -8.96 0.76
N LEU A 92 -46.76 -8.88 0.47
CA LEU A 92 -47.29 -8.03 -0.61
C LEU A 92 -46.98 -6.55 -0.33
N PHE A 93 -47.25 -6.07 0.87
CA PHE A 93 -46.90 -4.71 1.29
C PHE A 93 -45.40 -4.44 1.15
N LEU A 94 -44.54 -5.36 1.61
CA LEU A 94 -43.10 -5.20 1.45
C LEU A 94 -42.70 -5.13 -0.02
N ALA A 95 -43.31 -5.96 -0.88
CA ALA A 95 -43.04 -6.01 -2.32
C ALA A 95 -43.46 -4.73 -3.05
N GLU A 96 -44.64 -4.19 -2.73
CA GLU A 96 -45.14 -2.91 -3.27
C GLU A 96 -44.22 -1.73 -2.90
N ASN A 97 -43.58 -1.80 -1.73
CA ASN A 97 -42.64 -0.78 -1.28
C ASN A 97 -41.20 -1.00 -1.77
N GLN A 98 -40.92 -2.04 -2.56
CA GLN A 98 -39.62 -2.18 -3.22
C GLN A 98 -39.60 -1.38 -4.52
N LEU A 99 -38.61 -0.48 -4.63
CA LEU A 99 -38.25 0.10 -5.93
C LEU A 99 -37.98 -1.04 -6.93
N GLN A 100 -38.53 -0.93 -8.15
CA GLN A 100 -38.27 -1.89 -9.22
C GLN A 100 -36.75 -2.06 -9.37
N ARG A 101 -36.24 -3.23 -9.00
CA ARG A 101 -34.83 -3.55 -9.25
C ARG A 101 -34.65 -3.69 -10.75
N GLU A 102 -33.71 -2.92 -11.29
CA GLU A 102 -33.11 -3.23 -12.57
C GLU A 102 -31.91 -4.13 -12.33
N PRO A 103 -32.06 -5.47 -12.44
CA PRO A 103 -30.96 -6.40 -12.18
C PRO A 103 -29.79 -6.26 -13.16
N GLU A 104 -29.98 -5.61 -14.31
CA GLU A 104 -28.95 -5.42 -15.34
C GLU A 104 -27.99 -4.26 -15.07
N LYS A 105 -28.35 -3.34 -14.16
CA LYS A 105 -27.44 -2.26 -13.74
C LYS A 105 -26.57 -2.79 -12.61
N GLU A 106 -25.51 -3.52 -12.97
CA GLU A 106 -24.37 -3.81 -12.08
C GLU A 106 -24.06 -2.56 -11.25
N GLU A 107 -24.22 -2.67 -9.93
CA GLU A 107 -23.79 -1.64 -9.00
C GLU A 107 -22.28 -1.41 -9.21
N LYS A 108 -21.94 -0.29 -9.86
CA LYS A 108 -20.55 0.11 -10.01
C LYS A 108 -19.93 0.12 -8.63
N ALA A 109 -18.92 -0.72 -8.45
CA ALA A 109 -18.20 -0.87 -7.20
C ALA A 109 -17.89 0.52 -6.60
N PRO A 110 -18.04 0.69 -5.27
CA PRO A 110 -18.02 2.00 -4.63
C PRO A 110 -16.79 2.78 -5.07
N GLU A 111 -17.04 3.93 -5.70
CA GLU A 111 -15.99 4.71 -6.33
C GLU A 111 -15.04 5.25 -5.25
N LYS A 112 -13.85 4.67 -5.18
CA LYS A 112 -12.81 5.12 -4.24
C LYS A 112 -12.55 6.61 -4.45
N SER A 113 -12.32 7.35 -3.36
CA SER A 113 -11.96 8.77 -3.42
C SER A 113 -10.77 9.02 -4.36
N LYS A 114 -10.75 10.18 -5.02
CA LYS A 114 -9.70 10.57 -5.98
C LYS A 114 -8.29 10.34 -5.41
N ARG A 115 -8.08 10.72 -4.15
CA ARG A 115 -6.82 10.52 -3.40
C ARG A 115 -6.42 9.05 -3.27
N LYS A 116 -7.38 8.14 -3.06
CA LYS A 116 -7.11 6.71 -2.94
C LYS A 116 -6.72 6.09 -4.28
N LYS A 117 -7.36 6.51 -5.37
CA LYS A 117 -7.01 6.10 -6.74
C LYS A 117 -5.58 6.52 -7.09
N GLU A 118 -5.22 7.76 -6.83
CA GLU A 118 -3.87 8.29 -7.07
C GLU A 118 -2.81 7.54 -6.23
N PHE A 119 -3.08 7.30 -4.95
CA PHE A 119 -2.18 6.53 -4.09
C PHE A 119 -1.93 5.11 -4.64
N GLN A 120 -2.98 4.42 -5.12
CA GLN A 120 -2.85 3.10 -5.73
C GLN A 120 -2.02 3.15 -7.03
N LYS A 121 -2.28 4.14 -7.89
CA LYS A 121 -1.51 4.36 -9.12
C LYS A 121 -0.02 4.63 -8.82
N ARG A 122 0.28 5.53 -7.89
CA ARG A 122 1.66 5.86 -7.49
C ARG A 122 2.40 4.65 -6.90
N LYS A 123 1.72 3.79 -6.14
CA LYS A 123 2.31 2.54 -5.62
C LYS A 123 2.68 1.59 -6.76
N LEU A 124 1.80 1.44 -7.75
CA LEU A 124 2.01 0.59 -8.91
C LEU A 124 3.15 1.11 -9.79
N GLU A 125 3.18 2.42 -10.04
CA GLU A 125 4.25 3.08 -10.80
C GLU A 125 5.63 2.89 -10.15
N LYS A 126 5.73 3.08 -8.84
CA LYS A 126 6.97 2.80 -8.09
C LYS A 126 7.44 1.35 -8.26
N ALA A 127 6.52 0.40 -8.33
CA ALA A 127 6.87 -1.01 -8.54
C ALA A 127 7.39 -1.26 -9.97
N ARG A 128 6.80 -0.61 -10.98
CA ARG A 128 7.28 -0.68 -12.38
C ARG A 128 8.68 -0.08 -12.53
N LYS A 129 8.89 1.13 -11.99
CA LYS A 129 10.19 1.79 -12.03
C LYS A 129 11.29 0.94 -11.38
N LYS A 130 11.03 0.33 -10.22
CA LYS A 130 11.97 -0.59 -9.57
C LYS A 130 12.25 -1.84 -10.40
N ARG A 131 11.31 -2.30 -11.22
CA ARG A 131 11.51 -3.45 -12.12
C ARG A 131 12.39 -3.06 -13.30
N GLU A 132 12.19 -1.87 -13.87
CA GLU A 132 13.02 -1.32 -14.95
C GLU A 132 14.45 -1.07 -14.47
N GLU A 133 14.63 -0.40 -13.33
CA GLU A 133 15.95 -0.16 -12.72
C GLU A 133 16.70 -1.48 -12.44
N LYS A 134 16.00 -2.52 -11.97
CA LYS A 134 16.59 -3.86 -11.79
C LYS A 134 17.00 -4.50 -13.12
N LYS A 135 16.21 -4.32 -14.17
CA LYS A 135 16.56 -4.82 -15.51
C LYS A 135 17.79 -4.10 -16.04
N GLU A 136 17.84 -2.77 -15.91
CA GLU A 136 18.99 -1.95 -16.29
C GLU A 136 20.25 -2.36 -15.52
N ALA A 137 20.15 -2.54 -14.19
CA ALA A 137 21.28 -2.99 -13.38
C ALA A 137 21.78 -4.39 -13.75
N MET A 138 20.88 -5.30 -14.13
CA MET A 138 21.26 -6.63 -14.62
C MET A 138 21.98 -6.55 -15.96
N LEU A 139 21.50 -5.70 -16.88
CA LEU A 139 22.16 -5.46 -18.17
C LEU A 139 23.52 -4.80 -17.98
N GLU A 140 23.62 -3.79 -17.12
CA GLU A 140 24.88 -3.13 -16.78
C GLU A 140 25.89 -4.13 -16.20
N LYS A 141 25.46 -4.97 -15.26
CA LYS A 141 26.31 -6.03 -14.70
C LYS A 141 26.78 -7.01 -15.77
N SER A 142 25.91 -7.42 -16.68
CA SER A 142 26.29 -8.32 -17.79
C SER A 142 27.29 -7.68 -18.75
N LEU A 143 27.20 -6.36 -18.98
CA LEU A 143 28.13 -5.62 -19.84
C LEU A 143 29.51 -5.43 -19.19
N PHE A 144 29.58 -5.39 -17.86
CA PHE A 144 30.83 -5.29 -17.11
C PHE A 144 31.45 -6.64 -16.71
N GLN A 145 30.82 -7.76 -17.10
CA GLN A 145 31.33 -9.10 -16.84
C GLN A 145 31.93 -9.68 -18.12
N ASP A 146 33.27 -9.76 -18.18
CA ASP A 146 33.96 -10.53 -19.21
C ASP A 146 33.97 -12.01 -18.83
N THR A 147 33.39 -12.84 -19.70
CA THR A 147 33.42 -14.30 -19.55
C THR A 147 34.60 -14.84 -20.34
N VAL A 148 35.63 -15.32 -19.63
CA VAL A 148 36.86 -15.85 -20.24
C VAL A 148 36.84 -17.39 -20.20
N PRO A 149 37.13 -18.09 -21.32
CA PRO A 149 37.17 -19.55 -21.35
C PRO A 149 38.34 -20.11 -20.55
N PHE A 150 38.19 -21.35 -20.06
CA PHE A 150 39.25 -22.03 -19.31
C PHE A 150 40.48 -22.29 -20.19
N GLY A 151 41.66 -21.84 -19.74
CA GLY A 151 42.93 -21.97 -20.47
C GLY A 151 43.51 -20.65 -20.98
N GLU A 152 42.72 -19.57 -21.04
CA GLU A 152 43.21 -18.23 -21.35
C GLU A 152 43.64 -17.51 -20.06
N VAL A 153 44.86 -16.96 -20.05
CA VAL A 153 45.43 -16.30 -18.86
C VAL A 153 44.98 -14.85 -18.82
N VAL A 154 44.15 -14.51 -17.84
CA VAL A 154 43.70 -13.14 -17.58
C VAL A 154 44.89 -12.30 -17.12
N THR A 155 45.26 -11.30 -17.91
CA THR A 155 46.43 -10.44 -17.67
C THR A 155 46.22 -9.42 -16.55
N GLN A 156 44.95 -9.09 -16.25
CA GLN A 156 44.60 -8.17 -15.18
C GLN A 156 44.16 -8.94 -13.93
N PRO A 157 44.85 -8.80 -12.78
CA PRO A 157 44.45 -9.50 -11.56
C PRO A 157 43.03 -9.07 -11.14
N PRO A 158 42.20 -10.00 -10.65
CA PRO A 158 40.86 -9.67 -10.20
C PRO A 158 40.94 -8.72 -9.01
N THR A 159 40.34 -7.54 -9.14
CA THR A 159 40.25 -6.59 -8.03
C THR A 159 39.18 -7.10 -7.04
N ILE A 160 39.61 -7.50 -5.85
CA ILE A 160 38.70 -7.91 -4.77
C ILE A 160 37.91 -6.67 -4.32
N THR A 161 36.66 -6.57 -4.79
CA THR A 161 35.74 -5.48 -4.40
C THR A 161 35.04 -5.73 -3.06
N SER A 162 35.19 -6.94 -2.50
CA SER A 162 34.67 -7.28 -1.18
C SER A 162 35.57 -6.69 -0.09
N ARG A 163 34.95 -6.03 0.90
CA ARG A 163 35.69 -5.53 2.07
C ARG A 163 36.05 -6.71 2.98
N PRO A 164 37.24 -6.72 3.60
CA PRO A 164 37.60 -7.76 4.56
C PRO A 164 36.59 -7.76 5.72
N ARG A 165 36.22 -8.96 6.17
CA ARG A 165 35.26 -9.19 7.26
C ARG A 165 35.73 -8.45 8.51
N GLY A 166 34.97 -7.44 8.94
CA GLY A 166 35.29 -6.61 10.11
C GLY A 166 35.71 -5.17 9.80
N GLN A 167 35.99 -4.82 8.54
CA GLN A 167 36.23 -3.43 8.13
C GLN A 167 34.96 -2.82 7.52
N ALA A 168 33.94 -2.62 8.35
CA ALA A 168 33.05 -1.50 8.08
C ALA A 168 33.85 -0.21 8.29
N PRO A 169 33.60 0.89 7.55
CA PRO A 169 33.90 2.21 8.07
C PRO A 169 33.00 2.36 9.29
N ALA A 170 33.46 1.87 10.43
CA ALA A 170 32.92 2.26 11.70
C ALA A 170 33.10 3.78 11.69
N GLN A 171 32.01 4.49 11.48
CA GLN A 171 31.90 5.87 11.86
C GLN A 171 32.07 5.82 13.37
N GLN A 172 33.34 5.82 13.82
CA GLN A 172 33.71 5.63 15.21
C GLN A 172 32.89 6.65 15.98
N ALA A 173 31.92 6.16 16.74
CA ALA A 173 31.13 7.01 17.62
C ALA A 173 32.14 7.68 18.56
N GLY A 174 32.39 8.98 18.36
CA GLY A 174 33.45 9.71 19.06
C GLY A 174 34.35 10.58 18.18
N ARG A 175 34.42 10.35 16.86
CA ARG A 175 35.11 11.28 15.94
C ARG A 175 34.22 12.49 15.62
N LYS A 176 33.96 13.32 16.64
CA LYS A 176 33.44 14.66 16.43
C LYS A 176 34.53 15.45 15.73
N GLN A 177 34.27 15.93 14.52
CA GLN A 177 35.12 16.95 13.90
C GLN A 177 35.19 18.11 14.89
N LEU A 178 36.39 18.45 15.38
CA LEU A 178 36.54 19.58 16.30
C LEU A 178 35.95 20.81 15.62
N LEU A 179 35.21 21.62 16.37
CA LEU A 179 34.48 22.77 15.82
C LEU A 179 35.40 23.75 15.05
N LEU A 180 36.69 23.70 15.35
CA LEU A 180 37.74 24.56 14.80
C LEU A 180 38.40 23.99 13.54
N THR A 181 38.29 22.69 13.24
CA THR A 181 38.84 22.10 12.01
C THR A 181 38.33 22.79 10.72
N PRO A 182 37.04 23.16 10.59
CA PRO A 182 36.57 23.92 9.43
C PRO A 182 37.06 25.38 9.38
N ARG A 183 37.60 25.91 10.49
CA ARG A 183 38.17 27.27 10.54
C ARG A 183 39.66 27.29 10.24
N LEU A 184 40.37 26.22 10.56
CA LEU A 184 41.81 26.13 10.40
C LEU A 184 42.24 25.69 8.98
N GLY A 185 41.29 25.32 8.11
CA GLY A 185 41.56 24.95 6.71
C GLY A 185 42.43 23.69 6.53
N GLN A 186 42.91 23.08 7.62
CA GLN A 186 43.74 21.88 7.59
C GLN A 186 42.87 20.64 7.50
N SER A 187 42.43 20.33 6.28
CA SER A 187 41.91 19.02 5.93
C SER A 187 42.99 18.24 5.20
N GLN A 188 43.41 17.15 5.84
CA GLN A 188 44.25 16.05 5.36
C GLN A 188 44.51 16.04 3.84
N VAL A 189 45.78 16.25 3.51
CA VAL A 189 46.43 15.82 2.27
C VAL A 189 46.17 14.33 2.02
N SER A 190 45.36 14.03 1.02
CA SER A 190 45.28 12.73 0.35
C SER A 190 45.74 12.95 -1.10
N PRO A 191 46.61 12.10 -1.66
CA PRO A 191 47.33 12.43 -2.88
C PRO A 191 46.42 12.34 -4.12
N VAL A 192 46.50 13.39 -4.92
CA VAL A 192 46.45 13.39 -6.40
C VAL A 192 45.22 12.74 -7.06
N SER A 193 44.32 13.58 -7.55
CA SER A 193 44.00 13.64 -8.98
C SER A 193 43.42 15.01 -9.32
N PRO A 194 43.99 15.74 -10.30
CA PRO A 194 43.45 17.02 -10.75
C PRO A 194 42.35 16.79 -11.80
N VAL A 195 41.27 17.56 -11.71
CA VAL A 195 40.59 18.32 -12.79
C VAL A 195 39.15 18.63 -12.37
N SER A 196 38.87 19.93 -12.30
CA SER A 196 37.59 20.62 -12.07
C SER A 196 36.60 20.46 -13.26
N PRO A 197 35.34 20.95 -13.23
CA PRO A 197 34.33 21.03 -12.18
C PRO A 197 33.11 20.12 -12.47
N VAL A 198 32.50 19.56 -11.41
CA VAL A 198 31.08 19.15 -11.30
C VAL A 198 30.39 18.65 -12.59
N SER A 199 30.85 17.54 -13.16
CA SER A 199 29.94 16.65 -13.88
C SER A 199 29.89 15.33 -13.11
N PRO A 200 28.69 14.79 -12.80
CA PRO A 200 28.62 13.48 -12.17
C PRO A 200 29.33 12.49 -13.10
N VAL A 201 30.25 11.69 -12.58
CA VAL A 201 30.91 10.62 -13.34
C VAL A 201 29.83 9.63 -13.77
N VAL A 202 29.28 9.83 -14.98
CA VAL A 202 28.23 8.98 -15.56
C VAL A 202 28.91 7.79 -16.22
N SER A 203 28.49 6.55 -15.92
CA SER A 203 29.05 5.36 -16.58
C SER A 203 28.91 5.45 -18.10
N MET A 204 29.88 4.91 -18.86
CA MET A 204 29.88 4.98 -20.32
C MET A 204 28.61 4.37 -20.94
N ALA A 205 28.06 3.31 -20.34
CA ALA A 205 26.78 2.72 -20.74
C ALA A 205 25.61 3.71 -20.58
N ARG A 206 25.55 4.40 -19.43
CA ARG A 206 24.52 5.40 -19.17
C ARG A 206 24.66 6.64 -20.06
N ARG A 207 25.88 7.00 -20.44
CA ARG A 207 26.13 8.04 -21.44
C ARG A 207 25.52 7.66 -22.80
N ARG A 208 25.70 6.42 -23.28
CA ARG A 208 25.10 5.93 -24.53
C ARG A 208 23.57 6.00 -24.51
N ILE A 209 22.94 5.54 -23.42
CA ILE A 209 21.48 5.60 -23.25
C ILE A 209 20.97 7.04 -23.32
N LEU A 210 21.63 7.96 -22.61
CA LEU A 210 21.26 9.38 -22.62
C LEU A 210 21.44 10.02 -24.01
N GLU A 211 22.48 9.63 -24.74
CA GLU A 211 22.72 10.09 -26.11
C GLU A 211 21.65 9.55 -27.08
N GLU A 212 21.22 8.29 -26.95
CA GLU A 212 20.11 7.71 -27.73
C GLU A 212 18.76 8.37 -27.44
N GLU A 213 18.44 8.56 -26.15
CA GLU A 213 17.25 9.30 -25.70
C GLU A 213 17.24 10.72 -26.28
N ARG A 214 18.39 11.42 -26.20
CA ARG A 214 18.57 12.76 -26.76
C ARG A 214 18.34 12.76 -28.28
N ALA A 215 18.90 11.80 -29.02
CA ALA A 215 18.71 11.69 -30.46
C ALA A 215 17.23 11.48 -30.82
N ARG A 216 16.53 10.61 -30.09
CA ARG A 216 15.09 10.33 -30.30
C ARG A 216 14.23 11.57 -30.05
N VAL A 217 14.50 12.33 -28.98
CA VAL A 217 13.81 13.60 -28.69
C VAL A 217 14.05 14.64 -29.78
N ILE A 218 15.30 14.79 -30.24
CA ILE A 218 15.65 15.74 -31.31
C ILE A 218 14.91 15.37 -32.61
N GLN A 219 14.86 14.08 -32.97
CA GLN A 219 14.14 13.63 -34.16
C GLN A 219 12.63 13.90 -34.05
N ALA A 220 12.02 13.59 -32.90
CA ALA A 220 10.62 13.88 -32.63
C ALA A 220 10.33 15.39 -32.76
N TYR A 221 11.14 16.23 -32.11
CA TYR A 221 11.02 17.69 -32.18
C TYR A 221 11.13 18.20 -33.62
N ARG A 222 12.13 17.73 -34.38
CA ARG A 222 12.29 18.09 -35.81
C ARG A 222 11.09 17.67 -36.65
N SER A 223 10.51 16.50 -36.38
CA SER A 223 9.32 16.02 -37.09
C SER A 223 8.09 16.89 -36.83
N ILE A 224 7.91 17.32 -35.58
CA ILE A 224 6.83 18.23 -35.17
C ILE A 224 7.03 19.59 -35.83
N GLN A 225 8.26 20.11 -35.84
CA GLN A 225 8.55 21.40 -36.48
C GLN A 225 8.30 21.35 -37.99
N ARG A 226 8.68 20.27 -38.69
CA ARG A 226 8.37 20.11 -40.12
C ARG A 226 6.87 20.15 -40.39
N ARG A 227 6.06 19.45 -39.57
CA ARG A 227 4.59 19.49 -39.69
C ARG A 227 4.03 20.89 -39.48
N LYS A 228 4.52 21.63 -38.48
CA LYS A 228 4.10 23.01 -38.22
C LYS A 228 4.43 23.98 -39.36
N GLN A 229 5.52 23.76 -40.08
CA GLN A 229 5.84 24.57 -41.27
C GLN A 229 4.90 24.22 -42.43
N LEU A 230 4.65 22.93 -42.69
CA LEU A 230 3.68 22.50 -43.70
C LEU A 230 2.25 23.01 -43.43
N GLU A 231 1.83 23.10 -42.16
CA GLU A 231 0.55 23.71 -41.77
C GLU A 231 0.52 25.23 -41.91
N ARG A 232 1.68 25.90 -41.98
CA ARG A 232 1.79 27.35 -42.23
C ARG A 232 1.89 27.69 -43.72
N ASP A 233 2.35 26.74 -44.54
CA ASP A 233 2.47 26.87 -45.98
C ASP A 233 1.20 26.57 -46.83
N PRO A 234 -0.05 26.33 -46.32
CA PRO A 234 -1.23 26.20 -47.17
C PRO A 234 -1.88 27.55 -47.52
N ALA A 235 -1.22 28.69 -47.23
CA ALA A 235 -1.75 30.04 -47.43
C ALA A 235 -0.92 30.91 -48.39
N ARG A 236 -0.25 30.29 -49.38
CA ARG A 236 0.35 30.99 -50.53
C ARG A 236 -0.03 30.32 -51.83
#